data_AF-A0A838FWQ0-F1
#
_entry.id   AF-A0A838FWQ0-F1
#
_cell.length_a   1.000
_cell.length_b   1.000
_cell.length_c   1.000
_cell.angle_alpha   90.00
_cell.angle_beta   90.00
_cell.angle_gamma   90.00
#
_symmetry.space_group_name_H-M   'P 1'
#
loop_
_entity.id
_entity.type
_entity.pdbx_description
1 polymer ?
#
loop_
_entity_poly.entity_id
_entity_poly.type
_entity_poly.pdbx_seq_one_letter_code
_entity_poly.pdbx_strand_id
1 'polypeptide(L)' 'MTKPLDLRLRDDDVLDEIELTANLIIAASEADGRLPQVEVDAILGVAWPTQPPTVP' A
#
# COMPACT_ATOMS: atom_id res chain seq x y z
N MET A 1 -6.66 18.39 10.11
CA MET A 1 -5.58 18.02 11.06
C MET A 1 -4.66 17.05 10.33
N THR A 2 -3.76 17.57 9.48
CA THR A 2 -2.79 16.75 8.73
C THR A 2 -1.69 16.33 9.69
N LYS A 3 -1.54 15.02 9.89
CA LYS A 3 -0.48 14.45 10.75
C LYS A 3 0.87 14.91 10.17
N PRO A 4 1.78 15.50 10.96
CA PRO A 4 3.09 15.89 10.43
C PRO A 4 3.78 14.63 9.92
N LEU A 5 4.08 14.60 8.62
CA LEU A 5 4.90 13.56 8.01
C LEU A 5 6.22 13.54 8.81
N ASP A 6 6.53 12.38 9.38
CA ASP A 6 7.61 12.17 10.34
C ASP A 6 8.91 12.83 9.83
N LEU A 7 9.44 13.81 10.58
CA LEU A 7 10.56 14.70 10.20
C LEU A 7 11.93 14.00 10.15
N ARG A 8 11.95 12.68 9.93
CA ARG A 8 13.14 11.83 9.82
C ARG A 8 13.18 10.96 8.56
N LEU A 9 12.26 11.19 7.63
CA LEU A 9 12.27 10.53 6.33
C LEU A 9 13.45 11.07 5.51
N ARG A 10 14.37 10.20 5.11
CA ARG A 10 15.43 10.60 4.17
C ARG A 10 14.80 10.85 2.80
N ASP A 11 15.44 11.66 1.95
CA ASP A 11 14.91 11.96 0.60
C ASP A 11 14.60 10.67 -0.18
N ASP A 12 15.38 9.60 0.01
CA ASP A 12 15.14 8.28 -0.59
C ASP A 12 13.84 7.64 -0.09
N ASP A 13 13.60 7.65 1.23
CA ASP A 13 12.37 7.10 1.82
C ASP A 13 11.12 7.90 1.37
N VAL A 14 11.27 9.20 1.11
CA VAL A 14 10.20 10.06 0.57
C VAL A 14 9.90 9.68 -0.89
N LEU A 15 10.94 9.43 -1.69
CA LEU A 15 10.79 9.02 -3.08
C LEU A 15 10.07 7.68 -3.18
N ASP A 16 10.43 6.72 -2.32
CA ASP A 16 9.77 5.41 -2.26
C ASP A 16 8.26 5.54 -1.96
N GLU A 17 7.88 6.41 -1.02
CA GLU A 17 6.46 6.65 -0.69
C GLU A 17 5.70 7.33 -1.83
N ILE A 18 6.34 8.26 -2.54
CA ILE A 18 5.75 8.91 -3.73
C ILE A 18 5.53 7.89 -4.84
N GLU A 19 6.52 7.04 -5.11
CA GLU A 19 6.40 5.97 -6.11
C GLU A 19 5.29 4.98 -5.73
N LEU A 20 5.27 4.53 -4.48
CA LEU A 20 4.23 3.64 -3.96
C LEU A 20 2.83 4.25 -4.14
N THR A 21 2.66 5.52 -3.77
CA THR A 21 1.40 6.24 -3.89
C THR A 21 0.99 6.40 -5.35
N ALA A 22 1.93 6.73 -6.24
CA ALA A 22 1.67 6.85 -7.67
C ALA A 22 1.20 5.52 -8.27
N ASN A 23 1.85 4.41 -7.94
CA ASN A 23 1.47 3.08 -8.39
C ASN A 23 0.04 2.72 -7.96
N LEU A 24 -0.34 3.06 -6.72
CA LEU A 24 -1.69 2.81 -6.22
C LEU A 24 -2.75 3.65 -6.96
N ILE A 25 -2.45 4.93 -7.22
CA ILE A 25 -3.35 5.82 -7.97
C ILE A 25 -3.56 5.32 -9.39
N ILE A 26 -2.49 4.92 -10.07
CA ILE A 26 -2.56 4.38 -11.45
C ILE A 26 -3.43 3.13 -11.47
N ALA A 27 -3.14 2.14 -10.63
CA ALA A 27 -3.91 0.90 -10.56
C ALA A 27 -5.40 1.14 -10.27
N ALA A 28 -5.70 2.03 -9.33
CA ALA A 28 -7.08 2.40 -9.01
C ALA A 28 -7.78 3.14 -10.16
N SER A 29 -7.04 3.89 -10.99
CA SER A 29 -7.59 4.64 -12.12
C SER A 29 -7.86 3.75 -13.34
N GLU A 30 -7.09 2.68 -13.50
CA GLU A 30 -7.24 1.70 -14.57
C GLU A 30 -8.26 0.60 -14.25
N ALA A 31 -8.56 0.39 -12.96
CA ALA A 31 -9.55 -0.57 -12.53
C ALA A 31 -10.98 -0.16 -12.97
N ASP A 32 -11.70 -1.09 -13.59
CA ASP A 32 -13.14 -0.94 -13.83
C ASP A 32 -13.91 -1.13 -12.51
N GLY A 33 -13.92 -0.07 -11.69
CA GLY A 33 -14.57 -0.03 -10.39
C GLY A 33 -13.57 -0.04 -9.22
N ARG A 34 -13.89 -0.76 -8.15
CA ARG A 34 -13.03 -0.79 -6.95
C ARG A 34 -11.84 -1.72 -7.19
N LEU A 35 -10.62 -1.23 -6.96
CA LEU A 35 -9.40 -2.04 -6.98
C LEU A 35 -9.51 -3.22 -5.98
N PRO A 36 -9.27 -4.48 -6.40
CA PRO A 36 -9.32 -5.63 -5.53
C PRO A 36 -8.31 -5.53 -4.37
N GLN A 37 -8.70 -6.01 -3.19
CA GLN A 37 -7.83 -5.96 -2.01
C GLN A 37 -6.49 -6.66 -2.23
N VAL A 38 -6.49 -7.82 -2.90
CA VAL A 38 -5.27 -8.58 -3.21
C VAL A 38 -4.27 -7.78 -4.06
N GLU A 39 -4.78 -6.89 -4.92
CA GLU A 39 -3.95 -6.05 -5.78
C GLU A 39 -3.40 -4.85 -4.99
N VAL A 40 -4.21 -4.27 -4.11
CA VAL A 40 -3.75 -3.28 -3.12
C VAL A 40 -2.62 -3.86 -2.26
N ASP A 41 -2.80 -5.07 -1.73
CA ASP A 41 -1.79 -5.70 -0.87
C ASP A 41 -0.49 -6.00 -1.63
N ALA A 42 -0.60 -6.43 -2.90
CA ALA A 42 0.57 -6.65 -3.74
C ALA A 42 1.36 -5.35 -3.97
N ILE A 43 0.67 -4.23 -4.26
CA ILE A 43 1.29 -2.91 -4.44
C ILE A 43 1.93 -2.43 -3.13
N LEU A 44 1.23 -2.61 -2.00
CA LEU A 44 1.72 -2.23 -0.67
C LEU A 44 2.77 -3.19 -0.09
N GLY A 45 3.09 -4.30 -0.78
CA GLY A 45 4.00 -5.32 -0.26
C GLY A 45 3.49 -6.05 0.99
N VAL A 46 2.17 -6.05 1.24
CA VAL A 46 1.56 -6.70 2.38
C VAL A 46 1.42 -8.20 2.11
N ALA A 47 2.27 -9.01 2.72
CA ALA A 47 2.07 -10.45 2.78
C ALA A 47 1.12 -10.77 3.95
N TRP A 48 -0.15 -11.09 3.66
CA TRP A 48 -1.02 -11.62 4.70
C TRP A 48 -0.45 -12.94 5.20
N PRO A 49 -0.17 -13.11 6.51
CA PRO A 49 -0.01 -14.44 7.06
C PRO A 49 -1.34 -15.15 6.80
N THR A 50 -1.33 -16.15 5.94
CA THR A 50 -2.42 -17.11 5.83
C THR A 50 -2.55 -17.74 7.21
N GLN A 51 -3.44 -17.22 8.05
CA GLN A 51 -3.71 -17.76 9.37
C GLN A 51 -4.14 -19.21 9.15
N PRO A 52 -3.35 -20.22 9.57
CA PRO A 52 -3.79 -21.61 9.45
C PRO A 52 -5.07 -21.76 10.29
N PRO A 53 -6.05 -22.57 9.85
CA PRO A 53 -7.27 -22.77 10.61
C PRO A 53 -6.90 -23.26 12.01
N THR A 54 -7.16 -22.44 13.03
CA THR A 54 -7.13 -22.88 14.42
C THR A 54 -8.31 -23.82 14.60
N VAL A 55 -8.05 -25.12 14.44
CA VAL A 55 -8.98 -26.17 14.81
C VAL A 55 -9.11 -26.15 16.34
N PRO A 56 -10.33 -26.15 16.89
CA PRO A 56 -10.57 -26.15 18.35
C PRO A 56 -10.04 -27.39 19.05
#